data_AF-A0A1Q7XRI4-F1
#
_entry.id   AF-A0A1Q7XRI4-F1
#
_cell.length_a   1.000
_cell.length_b   1.000
_cell.length_c   1.000
_cell.angle_alpha   90.00
_cell.angle_beta   90.00
_cell.angle_gamma   90.00
#
_symmetry.space_group_name_H-M   'P 1'
#
loop_
_entity.id
_entity.type
_entity.pdbx_description
1 polymer ?
#
loop_
_entity_poly.entity_id
_entity_poly.type
_entity_poly.pdbx_seq_one_letter_code
_entity_poly.pdbx_strand_id
1 'polypeptide(L)'
;MIPLTGTVGEMQLTYAQTKKVADGIIAEMGVPLKYSIGTMIEVPRAALLADKIARTAEFFSFGTNDLTQMTFGYSRDDVAKFLPEYLQKGLLPFDPFSVLDQEGVGELIKIGIERGRRARPDLKIGICGEHGGEPSSVEFCHKVGMTYVSCSPFMIPIARLSAAQARIKARQASEGTPNA
;
A
#
# COMPACT_ATOMS: atom_id res chain seq x y z
N MET A 1 -5.68 5.78 11.15
CA MET A 1 -4.50 5.58 10.29
C MET A 1 -3.75 6.89 10.24
N ILE A 2 -2.44 6.89 10.46
CA ILE A 2 -1.61 8.10 10.47
C ILE A 2 -1.06 8.31 9.04
N PRO A 3 -1.30 9.46 8.39
CA PRO A 3 -0.79 9.74 7.05
C PRO A 3 0.65 10.25 7.09
N LEU A 4 1.32 10.28 5.93
CA LEU A 4 2.59 10.93 5.63
C LEU A 4 3.73 10.67 6.64
N THR A 5 3.69 9.51 7.29
CA THR A 5 4.76 9.12 8.22
C THR A 5 6.04 8.89 7.42
N GLY A 6 7.12 9.59 7.76
CA GLY A 6 8.44 9.42 7.13
C GLY A 6 9.52 8.94 8.10
N THR A 7 9.28 9.03 9.41
CA THR A 7 10.21 8.72 10.49
C THR A 7 9.56 7.86 11.58
N VAL A 8 10.40 7.16 12.35
CA VAL A 8 9.95 6.38 13.51
C VAL A 8 9.42 7.29 14.62
N GLY A 9 10.04 8.45 14.81
CA GLY A 9 9.64 9.42 15.84
C GLY A 9 8.24 10.00 15.59
N GLU A 10 7.92 10.35 14.35
CA GLU A 10 6.56 10.78 13.96
C GLU A 10 5.55 9.69 14.28
N MET A 11 5.81 8.45 13.86
CA MET A 11 4.92 7.32 14.13
C MET A 11 4.70 7.12 15.64
N GLN A 12 5.76 7.12 16.44
CA GLN A 12 5.69 6.90 17.89
C GLN A 12 4.95 8.03 18.61
N LEU A 13 5.24 9.28 18.27
CA LEU A 13 4.59 10.43 18.87
C LEU A 13 3.09 10.41 18.61
N THR A 14 2.69 10.27 17.34
CA THR A 14 1.27 10.27 16.96
C THR A 14 0.55 9.02 17.48
N TYR A 15 1.19 7.85 17.47
CA TYR A 15 0.63 6.63 18.10
C TYR A 15 0.32 6.86 19.58
N ALA A 16 1.28 7.38 20.35
CA ALA A 16 1.13 7.60 21.78
C ALA A 16 0.01 8.61 22.08
N GLN A 17 -0.06 9.69 21.29
CA GLN A 17 -1.12 10.70 21.42
C GLN A 17 -2.50 10.12 21.09
N THR A 18 -2.65 9.43 19.96
CA THR A 18 -3.91 8.79 19.56
C THR A 18 -4.35 7.75 20.59
N LYS A 19 -3.42 6.90 21.04
CA LYS A 19 -3.70 5.86 22.04
C LYS A 19 -4.16 6.44 23.37
N LYS A 20 -3.48 7.49 23.86
CA LYS A 20 -3.86 8.17 25.12
C LYS A 20 -5.30 8.67 25.08
N VAL A 21 -5.70 9.32 23.99
CA VAL A 21 -7.07 9.85 23.83
C VAL A 21 -8.08 8.72 23.70
N ALA A 22 -7.82 7.73 22.85
CA ALA A 22 -8.73 6.61 22.63
C ALA A 22 -8.96 5.80 23.92
N ASP A 23 -7.88 5.45 24.64
CA ASP A 23 -7.97 4.70 25.90
C ASP A 23 -8.69 5.51 26.99
N GLY A 24 -8.49 6.84 27.03
CA GLY A 24 -9.20 7.73 27.95
C GLY A 24 -10.71 7.71 27.74
N ILE A 25 -11.15 7.83 26.48
CA ILE A 25 -12.58 7.79 26.12
C ILE A 25 -13.17 6.40 26.41
N ILE A 26 -12.45 5.33 26.09
CA ILE A 26 -12.91 3.96 26.37
C ILE A 26 -13.12 3.74 27.87
N ALA A 27 -12.20 4.25 28.70
CA ALA A 27 -12.31 4.17 30.15
C ALA A 27 -13.49 5.01 30.69
N GLU A 28 -13.67 6.24 30.19
CA GLU A 28 -14.77 7.12 30.57
C GLU A 28 -16.15 6.51 30.24
N MET A 29 -16.28 5.93 29.05
CA MET A 29 -17.54 5.35 28.58
C MET A 29 -17.82 3.97 29.16
N GLY A 30 -16.80 3.28 29.70
CA GLY A 30 -16.93 1.94 30.29
C GLY A 30 -17.29 0.84 29.27
N VAL A 31 -17.18 1.10 27.97
CA VAL A 31 -17.52 0.14 26.90
C VAL A 31 -16.22 -0.42 26.29
N PRO A 32 -15.97 -1.74 26.36
CA PRO A 32 -14.77 -2.33 25.79
C PRO A 32 -14.80 -2.23 24.26
N LEU A 33 -13.81 -1.53 23.69
CA LEU A 33 -13.63 -1.38 22.25
C LEU A 33 -12.22 -1.79 21.85
N LYS A 34 -12.11 -2.71 20.89
CA LYS A 34 -10.84 -3.04 20.24
C LYS A 34 -10.63 -2.11 19.05
N TYR A 35 -9.45 -1.52 18.95
CA TYR A 35 -9.05 -0.68 17.84
C TYR A 35 -7.56 -0.94 17.52
N SER A 36 -7.13 -0.50 16.35
CA SER A 36 -5.73 -0.59 15.93
C SER A 36 -5.26 0.73 15.33
N ILE A 37 -3.99 1.06 15.58
CA ILE A 37 -3.34 2.24 15.00
C ILE A 37 -2.26 1.77 14.04
N GLY A 38 -2.46 2.07 12.76
CA GLY A 38 -1.50 1.83 11.68
C GLY A 38 -1.17 3.11 10.94
N THR A 39 -0.33 2.98 9.92
CA THR A 39 0.16 4.12 9.13
C THR A 39 -0.05 3.91 7.64
N MET A 40 -0.15 5.01 6.92
CA MET A 40 0.05 5.00 5.49
C MET A 40 1.55 4.85 5.17
N ILE A 41 1.88 4.05 4.17
CA ILE A 41 3.22 3.96 3.57
C ILE A 41 3.14 4.65 2.21
N GLU A 42 3.41 5.94 2.23
CA GLU A 42 3.29 6.83 1.07
C GLU A 42 4.49 7.77 0.89
N VAL A 43 5.45 7.69 1.82
CA VAL A 43 6.75 8.34 1.72
C VAL A 43 7.81 7.26 1.43
N PRO A 44 8.68 7.41 0.42
CA PRO A 44 9.70 6.39 0.11
C PRO A 44 10.57 6.01 1.32
N ARG A 45 10.90 7.00 2.16
CA ARG A 45 11.66 6.78 3.41
C ARG A 45 10.95 5.83 4.38
N ALA A 46 9.61 5.84 4.44
CA ALA A 46 8.86 4.93 5.30
C ALA A 46 8.91 3.49 4.80
N ALA A 47 8.84 3.26 3.48
CA ALA A 47 9.06 1.94 2.90
C ALA A 47 10.46 1.41 3.26
N LEU A 48 11.49 2.27 3.13
CA LEU A 48 12.88 1.92 3.49
C LEU A 48 13.06 1.65 5.00
N LEU A 49 12.25 2.21 5.87
CA LEU A 49 12.34 2.01 7.34
C LEU A 49 11.17 1.21 7.91
N ALA A 50 10.49 0.45 7.06
CA ALA A 50 9.25 -0.25 7.41
C ALA A 50 9.41 -1.23 8.58
N ASP A 51 10.57 -1.85 8.76
CA ASP A 51 10.86 -2.74 9.90
C ASP A 51 10.88 -1.99 11.24
N LYS A 52 11.35 -0.74 11.25
CA LYS A 52 11.35 0.10 12.45
C LYS A 52 9.96 0.68 12.71
N ILE A 53 9.26 1.09 11.66
CA ILE A 53 7.90 1.65 11.76
C ILE A 53 6.90 0.57 12.22
N ALA A 54 7.00 -0.66 11.71
CA ALA A 54 6.11 -1.78 12.05
C ALA A 54 6.19 -2.24 13.52
N ARG A 55 7.24 -1.86 14.26
CA ARG A 55 7.30 -2.08 15.72
C ARG A 55 6.22 -1.31 16.47
N THR A 56 5.78 -0.17 15.91
CA THR A 56 4.72 0.68 16.49
C THR A 56 3.40 0.51 15.74
N ALA A 57 3.44 0.56 14.41
CA ALA A 57 2.25 0.44 13.58
C ALA A 57 1.69 -1.00 13.58
N GLU A 58 0.37 -1.12 13.69
CA GLU A 58 -0.34 -2.40 13.73
C GLU A 58 -0.82 -2.87 12.35
N PHE A 59 -0.83 -1.97 11.36
CA PHE A 59 -1.10 -2.27 9.95
C PHE A 59 -0.44 -1.21 9.06
N PHE A 60 -0.22 -1.56 7.79
CA PHE A 60 0.18 -0.64 6.74
C PHE A 60 -0.91 -0.52 5.66
N SER A 61 -1.08 0.70 5.16
CA SER A 61 -1.83 0.96 3.93
C SER A 61 -0.91 1.69 2.96
N PHE A 62 -0.62 1.13 1.79
CA PHE A 62 0.15 1.84 0.79
C PHE A 62 -0.69 2.92 0.13
N GLY A 63 -0.28 4.18 0.33
CA GLY A 63 -0.84 5.35 -0.35
C GLY A 63 -0.13 5.56 -1.66
N THR A 64 -0.47 4.75 -2.65
CA THR A 64 0.33 4.69 -3.89
C THR A 64 0.27 5.94 -4.75
N ASN A 65 -0.74 6.80 -4.60
CA ASN A 65 -0.78 8.07 -5.33
C ASN A 65 0.40 8.97 -4.91
N ASP A 66 0.57 9.18 -3.61
CA ASP A 66 1.67 9.97 -3.05
C ASP A 66 3.01 9.23 -3.16
N LEU A 67 3.02 7.91 -3.00
CA LEU A 67 4.24 7.12 -3.18
C LEU A 67 4.76 7.21 -4.62
N THR A 68 3.87 7.12 -5.63
CA THR A 68 4.23 7.32 -7.05
C THR A 68 4.76 8.74 -7.25
N GLN A 69 4.07 9.76 -6.75
CA GLN A 69 4.50 11.15 -6.86
C GLN A 69 5.91 11.36 -6.29
N MET A 70 6.21 10.86 -5.10
CA MET A 70 7.52 11.01 -4.48
C MET A 70 8.61 10.12 -5.10
N THR A 71 8.23 8.99 -5.70
CA THR A 71 9.18 8.07 -6.35
C THR A 71 9.60 8.58 -7.73
N PHE A 72 8.65 9.04 -8.53
CA PHE A 72 8.92 9.63 -9.85
C PHE A 72 9.37 11.09 -9.76
N GLY A 73 9.06 11.79 -8.67
CA GLY A 73 9.19 13.25 -8.60
C GLY A 73 8.14 13.97 -9.44
N TYR A 74 6.97 13.34 -9.66
CA TYR A 74 5.91 13.87 -10.51
C TYR A 74 4.80 14.50 -9.66
N SER A 75 4.70 15.83 -9.70
CA SER A 75 3.52 16.52 -9.17
C SER A 75 2.27 16.10 -9.94
N ARG A 76 1.28 15.53 -9.26
CA ARG A 76 0.00 15.11 -9.89
C ARG A 76 -0.72 16.26 -10.58
N ASP A 77 -0.60 17.47 -10.04
CA ASP A 77 -1.25 18.66 -10.58
C ASP A 77 -0.54 19.20 -11.85
N ASP A 78 0.74 18.85 -12.03
CA ASP A 78 1.55 19.35 -13.15
C ASP A 78 1.86 18.30 -14.21
N VAL A 79 1.70 17.00 -13.89
CA VAL A 79 2.11 15.89 -14.76
C VAL A 79 1.41 15.91 -16.13
N ALA A 80 0.18 16.41 -16.18
CA ALA A 80 -0.60 16.51 -17.42
C ALA A 80 0.07 17.39 -18.50
N LYS A 81 1.01 18.26 -18.12
CA LYS A 81 1.75 19.14 -19.04
C LYS A 81 2.77 18.39 -19.91
N PHE A 82 3.27 17.22 -19.46
CA PHE A 82 4.32 16.48 -20.17
C PHE A 82 4.03 14.98 -20.34
N LEU A 83 3.16 14.38 -19.51
CA LEU A 83 2.86 12.96 -19.55
C LEU A 83 2.39 12.46 -20.93
N PRO A 84 1.50 13.17 -21.66
CA PRO A 84 1.09 12.73 -22.99
C PRO A 84 2.27 12.59 -23.97
N GLU A 85 3.27 13.49 -23.89
CA GLU A 85 4.47 13.43 -24.72
C GLU A 85 5.35 12.23 -24.35
N TYR A 86 5.47 11.92 -23.05
CA TYR A 86 6.23 10.77 -22.58
C TYR A 86 5.61 9.45 -23.06
N LEU A 87 4.29 9.33 -23.02
CA LEU A 87 3.56 8.17 -23.55
C LEU A 87 3.71 8.06 -25.07
N GLN A 88 3.55 9.16 -25.80
CA GLN A 88 3.68 9.18 -27.26
C GLN A 88 5.09 8.78 -27.72
N LYS A 89 6.12 9.21 -26.98
CA LYS A 89 7.52 8.86 -27.24
C LYS A 89 7.91 7.46 -26.72
N GLY A 90 7.01 6.75 -26.04
CA GLY A 90 7.31 5.45 -25.43
C GLY A 90 8.31 5.51 -24.27
N LEU A 91 8.49 6.68 -23.66
CA LEU A 91 9.33 6.84 -22.46
C LEU A 91 8.67 6.21 -21.23
N LEU A 92 7.33 6.19 -21.21
CA LEU A 92 6.54 5.48 -20.23
C LEU A 92 5.55 4.56 -20.97
N PRO A 93 5.36 3.31 -20.50
CA PRO A 93 4.41 2.38 -21.10
C PRO A 93 2.95 2.72 -20.75
N PHE A 94 2.72 3.42 -19.63
CA PHE A 94 1.41 3.79 -19.11
C PHE A 94 1.54 4.99 -18.17
N ASP A 95 0.41 5.63 -17.86
CA ASP A 95 0.33 6.64 -16.80
C ASP A 95 0.56 5.97 -15.43
N PRO A 96 1.64 6.31 -14.70
CA PRO A 96 2.00 5.66 -13.45
C PRO A 96 1.05 5.99 -12.28
N PHE A 97 0.12 6.94 -12.45
CA PHE A 97 -0.95 7.22 -11.48
C PHE A 97 -2.21 6.39 -11.73
N SER A 98 -2.35 5.84 -12.95
CA SER A 98 -3.46 4.98 -13.34
C SER A 98 -3.09 3.50 -13.18
N VAL A 99 -1.88 3.12 -13.59
CA VAL A 99 -1.34 1.75 -13.52
C VAL A 99 -0.09 1.78 -12.66
N LEU A 100 -0.03 0.91 -11.64
CA LEU A 100 1.09 0.87 -10.71
C LEU A 100 2.38 0.54 -11.46
N ASP A 101 3.37 1.43 -11.37
CA ASP A 101 4.75 1.14 -11.76
C ASP A 101 5.33 0.01 -10.88
N GLN A 102 5.53 -1.16 -11.47
CA GLN A 102 6.00 -2.33 -10.74
C GLN A 102 7.53 -2.38 -10.58
N GLU A 103 8.28 -1.59 -11.37
CA GLU A 103 9.74 -1.60 -11.38
C GLU A 103 10.33 -0.62 -10.36
N GLY A 104 9.75 0.57 -10.22
CA GLY A 104 10.17 1.56 -9.22
C GLY A 104 9.30 1.53 -7.97
N VAL A 105 8.05 1.98 -8.08
CA VAL A 105 7.11 2.08 -6.94
C VAL A 105 6.83 0.69 -6.35
N GLY A 106 6.67 -0.32 -7.20
CA GLY A 106 6.50 -1.71 -6.81
C GLY A 106 7.66 -2.25 -5.98
N GLU A 107 8.89 -1.82 -6.23
CA GLU A 107 10.05 -2.24 -5.45
C GLU A 107 10.04 -1.64 -4.04
N LEU A 108 9.65 -0.37 -3.89
CA LEU A 108 9.41 0.21 -2.57
C LEU A 108 8.30 -0.51 -1.82
N ILE A 109 7.23 -0.92 -2.51
CA ILE A 109 6.15 -1.71 -1.91
C ILE A 109 6.68 -3.05 -1.39
N LYS A 110 7.44 -3.80 -2.20
CA LYS A 110 8.04 -5.08 -1.78
C LYS A 110 8.95 -4.91 -0.57
N ILE A 111 9.83 -3.91 -0.59
CA ILE A 111 10.72 -3.58 0.53
C ILE A 111 9.89 -3.29 1.79
N GLY A 112 8.85 -2.47 1.67
CA GLY A 112 7.97 -2.11 2.78
C GLY A 112 7.24 -3.33 3.37
N ILE A 113 6.74 -4.23 2.51
CA ILE A 113 6.08 -5.47 2.94
C ILE A 113 7.06 -6.40 3.65
N GLU A 114 8.20 -6.68 3.03
CA GLU A 114 9.20 -7.60 3.55
C GLU A 114 9.72 -7.12 4.91
N ARG A 115 10.16 -5.86 4.99
CA ARG A 115 10.72 -5.27 6.21
C ARG A 115 9.65 -5.15 7.30
N GLY A 116 8.44 -4.72 6.94
CA GLY A 116 7.32 -4.64 7.87
C GLY A 116 6.99 -5.99 8.50
N ARG A 117 6.85 -7.03 7.67
CA ARG A 117 6.54 -8.39 8.15
C ARG A 117 7.69 -9.07 8.87
N ARG A 118 8.94 -8.72 8.54
CA ARG A 118 10.11 -9.16 9.33
C ARG A 118 10.04 -8.67 10.77
N ALA A 119 9.51 -7.47 11.01
CA ALA A 119 9.33 -6.94 12.36
C ALA A 119 8.01 -7.37 13.02
N ARG A 120 6.94 -7.57 12.24
CA ARG A 120 5.63 -8.04 12.70
C ARG A 120 5.04 -9.06 11.70
N PRO A 121 5.23 -10.37 11.91
CA PRO A 121 4.85 -11.40 10.93
C PRO A 121 3.38 -11.39 10.49
N ASP A 122 2.47 -11.00 11.39
CA ASP A 122 1.02 -10.93 11.17
C ASP A 122 0.54 -9.54 10.71
N LEU A 123 1.46 -8.62 10.39
CA LEU A 123 1.15 -7.26 9.94
C LEU A 123 0.17 -7.28 8.77
N LYS A 124 -1.00 -6.68 8.99
CA LYS A 124 -2.00 -6.47 7.95
C LYS A 124 -1.49 -5.38 7.03
N ILE A 125 -1.47 -5.67 5.74
CA ILE A 125 -0.96 -4.75 4.73
C ILE A 125 -1.96 -4.68 3.60
N GLY A 126 -2.38 -3.47 3.23
CA GLY A 126 -3.16 -3.26 2.02
C GLY A 126 -2.68 -2.06 1.23
N ILE A 127 -3.45 -1.73 0.21
CA ILE A 127 -3.26 -0.58 -0.68
C ILE A 127 -4.56 0.21 -0.74
N CYS A 128 -4.44 1.53 -0.87
CA CYS A 128 -5.56 2.43 -1.13
C CYS A 128 -5.25 3.37 -2.30
N GLY A 129 -6.29 3.80 -2.99
CA GLY A 129 -6.20 4.74 -4.11
C GLY A 129 -6.65 4.11 -5.42
N GLU A 130 -6.28 4.75 -6.52
CA GLU A 130 -6.72 4.40 -7.88
C GLU A 130 -6.21 3.01 -8.29
N HIS A 131 -4.94 2.71 -7.98
CA HIS A 131 -4.33 1.40 -8.21
C HIS A 131 -5.04 0.24 -7.51
N GLY A 132 -5.77 0.50 -6.41
CA GLY A 132 -6.53 -0.54 -5.70
C GLY A 132 -7.69 -1.12 -6.51
N GLY A 133 -8.10 -0.45 -7.60
CA GLY A 133 -9.15 -0.90 -8.52
C GLY A 133 -8.64 -1.32 -9.90
N GLU A 134 -7.37 -1.04 -10.23
CA GLU A 134 -6.80 -1.34 -11.55
C GLU A 134 -6.38 -2.83 -11.62
N PRO A 135 -6.86 -3.61 -12.61
CA PRO A 135 -6.66 -5.06 -12.64
C PRO A 135 -5.22 -5.55 -12.51
N SER A 136 -4.27 -4.95 -13.21
CA SER A 136 -2.87 -5.39 -13.20
C SER A 136 -2.18 -5.06 -11.86
N SER A 137 -2.54 -3.92 -11.27
CA SER A 137 -2.10 -3.47 -9.96
C SER A 137 -2.66 -4.36 -8.85
N VAL A 138 -3.93 -4.77 -8.94
CA VAL A 138 -4.54 -5.75 -8.01
C VAL A 138 -3.85 -7.11 -8.12
N GLU A 139 -3.52 -7.57 -9.34
CA GLU A 139 -2.74 -8.79 -9.54
C GLU A 139 -1.35 -8.69 -8.92
N PHE A 140 -0.65 -7.55 -9.07
CA PHE A 140 0.61 -7.28 -8.39
C PHE A 140 0.46 -7.34 -6.87
N CYS A 141 -0.56 -6.69 -6.29
CA CYS A 141 -0.85 -6.70 -4.86
C CYS A 141 -1.04 -8.13 -4.32
N HIS A 142 -1.71 -9.00 -5.09
CA HIS A 142 -1.80 -10.42 -4.77
C HIS A 142 -0.44 -11.12 -4.76
N LYS A 143 0.39 -10.91 -5.80
CA LYS A 143 1.71 -11.53 -5.94
C LYS A 143 2.67 -11.15 -4.81
N VAL A 144 2.66 -9.88 -4.38
CA VAL A 144 3.49 -9.42 -3.24
C VAL A 144 2.87 -9.73 -1.88
N GLY A 145 1.73 -10.42 -1.86
CA GLY A 145 1.11 -10.96 -0.65
C GLY A 145 0.40 -9.91 0.20
N MET A 146 -0.18 -8.85 -0.39
CA MET A 146 -1.05 -7.94 0.36
C MET A 146 -2.29 -8.67 0.90
N THR A 147 -2.79 -8.19 2.05
CA THR A 147 -3.99 -8.69 2.72
C THR A 147 -5.27 -8.22 2.04
N TYR A 148 -5.31 -6.98 1.55
CA TYR A 148 -6.48 -6.40 0.91
C TYR A 148 -6.11 -5.32 -0.11
N VAL A 149 -7.06 -5.01 -0.98
CA VAL A 149 -7.04 -3.80 -1.82
C VAL A 149 -8.26 -2.94 -1.47
N SER A 150 -8.12 -1.62 -1.51
CA SER A 150 -9.20 -0.67 -1.24
C SER A 150 -9.32 0.30 -2.41
N CYS A 151 -10.52 0.41 -2.97
CA CYS A 151 -10.82 1.23 -4.15
C CYS A 151 -12.16 1.96 -4.01
N SER A 152 -12.47 2.84 -4.96
CA SER A 152 -13.75 3.54 -5.01
C SER A 152 -14.92 2.56 -5.17
N PRO A 153 -16.14 2.90 -4.71
CA PRO A 153 -17.27 1.97 -4.70
C PRO A 153 -17.56 1.30 -6.05
N PHE A 154 -17.45 2.05 -7.15
CA PHE A 154 -17.70 1.55 -8.50
C PHE A 154 -16.63 0.58 -9.02
N MET A 155 -15.42 0.63 -8.45
CA MET A 155 -14.31 -0.26 -8.80
C MET A 155 -14.33 -1.56 -8.00
N ILE A 156 -15.16 -1.68 -6.96
CA ILE A 156 -15.24 -2.89 -6.11
C ILE A 156 -15.50 -4.17 -6.94
N PRO A 157 -16.45 -4.21 -7.91
CA PRO A 157 -16.65 -5.40 -8.72
C PRO A 157 -15.41 -5.81 -9.53
N ILE A 158 -14.70 -4.82 -10.09
CA ILE A 158 -13.47 -5.02 -10.86
C ILE A 158 -12.37 -5.56 -9.95
N ALA A 159 -12.12 -4.93 -8.81
CA ALA A 159 -11.11 -5.37 -7.85
C ALA A 159 -11.37 -6.81 -7.36
N ARG A 160 -12.62 -7.17 -7.09
CA ARG A 160 -13.00 -8.54 -6.71
C ARG A 160 -12.72 -9.56 -7.81
N LEU A 161 -13.09 -9.24 -9.06
CA LEU A 161 -12.85 -10.11 -10.21
C LEU A 161 -11.35 -10.29 -10.46
N SER A 162 -10.59 -9.20 -10.47
CA SER A 162 -9.14 -9.21 -10.67
C SER A 162 -8.41 -10.00 -9.58
N ALA A 163 -8.81 -9.84 -8.31
CA ALA A 163 -8.23 -10.62 -7.20
C ALA A 163 -8.53 -12.13 -7.32
N ALA A 164 -9.74 -12.50 -7.76
CA ALA A 164 -10.08 -13.90 -8.01
C ALA A 164 -9.26 -14.48 -9.16
N GLN A 165 -9.13 -13.75 -10.28
CA GLN A 165 -8.31 -14.14 -11.42
C GLN A 165 -6.83 -14.30 -11.03
N ALA A 166 -6.28 -13.36 -10.25
CA ALA A 166 -4.91 -13.44 -9.75
C ALA A 166 -4.67 -14.71 -8.92
N ARG A 167 -5.62 -15.07 -8.04
CA ARG A 167 -5.54 -16.31 -7.26
C ARG A 167 -5.62 -17.56 -8.13
N ILE A 168 -6.49 -17.58 -9.14
CA ILE A 168 -6.61 -18.71 -10.07
C ILE A 168 -5.32 -18.90 -10.86
N LYS A 169 -4.77 -17.82 -11.44
CA LYS A 169 -3.49 -17.85 -12.16
C LYS A 169 -2.35 -18.38 -11.27
N ALA A 170 -2.26 -17.90 -10.03
CA ALA A 170 -1.24 -18.35 -9.08
C ALA A 170 -1.35 -19.85 -8.76
N ARG A 171 -2.56 -20.38 -8.62
CA ARG A 171 -2.80 -21.82 -8.42
C ARG A 171 -2.40 -22.66 -9.64
N GLN A 172 -2.77 -22.21 -10.84
CA GLN A 172 -2.43 -22.91 -12.08
C GLN A 172 -0.90 -22.96 -12.29
N ALA A 173 -0.19 -21.87 -11.97
CA ALA A 173 1.27 -21.84 -12.02
C ALA A 173 1.90 -22.85 -11.03
N SER A 174 1.35 -22.99 -9.81
CA SER A 174 1.85 -23.97 -8.85
C SER A 174 1.53 -25.44 -9.22
N GLU A 175 0.38 -25.68 -9.86
CA GLU A 175 -0.06 -27.03 -10.27
C GLU A 175 0.61 -27.48 -11.60
N GLY A 176 1.02 -26.53 -12.44
CA GLY A 176 1.65 -26.76 -13.75
C GLY A 176 3.18 -26.88 -13.74
N THR A 177 3.81 -27.09 -12.58
CA THR A 177 5.25 -27.43 -12.50
C THR A 177 5.37 -28.93 -12.26
N PRO A 178 5.49 -29.80 -13.29
CA PRO A 178 5.85 -31.18 -13.06
C PRO A 178 7.27 -31.22 -12.48
N ASN A 179 7.49 -32.04 -11.46
CA ASN A 179 8.81 -32.36 -10.89
C ASN A 179 9.87 -32.44 -11.99
N ALA A 180 10.78 -31.48 -12.01
CA ALA A 180 12.04 -31.56 -12.75
C ALA A 180 13.04 -32.42 -11.98
#